data_AF-A0A4R4DT11-F1
#
_entry.id   AF-A0A4R4DT11-F1
#
_cell.length_a   1.000
_cell.length_b   1.000
_cell.length_c   1.000
_cell.angle_alpha   90.00
_cell.angle_beta   90.00
_cell.angle_gamma   90.00
#
_symmetry.space_group_name_H-M   'P 1'
#
loop_
_entity.id
_entity.type
_entity.pdbx_description
1 polymer ?
#
loop_
_entity_poly.entity_id
_entity_poly.type
_entity_poly.pdbx_seq_one_letter_code
_entity_poly.pdbx_strand_id
1 'polypeptide(L)' 'MVDPNDQEVAAMRAAGDIAGQFIDAVDRTDMATWSPEDWRGFIEAICSAYVDALIEQQIAINIALSKVQGVPG' A
#
# COMPACT_ATOMS: atom_id res chain seq x y z
N MET A 1 6.97 9.11 5.80
CA MET A 1 8.05 9.47 4.85
C MET A 1 8.38 10.94 5.02
N VAL A 2 9.65 11.33 4.93
CA VAL A 2 10.03 12.76 4.97
C VAL A 2 10.04 13.24 3.53
N ASP A 3 9.16 14.18 3.19
CA ASP A 3 8.97 14.75 1.85
C ASP A 3 8.53 13.74 0.77
N PRO A 4 7.32 13.14 0.89
CA PRO A 4 6.82 12.19 -0.09
C PRO A 4 6.40 12.87 -1.40
N ASN A 5 6.69 12.24 -2.53
CA ASN A 5 6.09 12.60 -3.81
C ASN A 5 4.63 12.13 -3.92
N ASP A 6 3.94 12.52 -4.98
CA ASP A 6 2.51 12.22 -5.17
C ASP A 6 2.20 10.71 -5.19
N GLN A 7 3.08 9.91 -5.79
CA GLN A 7 2.94 8.46 -5.87
C GLN A 7 3.10 7.80 -4.50
N GLU A 8 4.05 8.28 -3.71
CA GLU A 8 4.28 7.85 -2.34
C GLU A 8 3.11 8.26 -1.43
N VAL A 9 2.55 9.46 -1.62
CA VAL A 9 1.32 9.88 -0.92
C VAL A 9 0.14 8.97 -1.27
N ALA A 10 -0.04 8.63 -2.55
CA ALA A 10 -1.11 7.72 -2.97
C ALA A 10 -0.93 6.31 -2.39
N ALA A 11 0.29 5.78 -2.41
CA ALA A 11 0.61 4.47 -1.84
C ALA A 11 0.41 4.45 -0.32
N MET A 12 0.78 5.52 0.39
CA MET A 12 0.52 5.62 1.84
C MET A 12 -0.98 5.61 2.18
N ARG A 13 -1.83 6.21 1.33
CA ARG A 13 -3.29 6.15 1.52
C ARG A 13 -3.82 4.73 1.37
N ALA A 14 -3.43 4.03 0.31
CA ALA A 14 -3.83 2.64 0.09
C ALA A 14 -3.37 1.73 1.24
N ALA A 15 -2.14 1.90 1.72
CA ALA A 15 -1.62 1.18 2.88
C ALA A 15 -2.41 1.49 4.17
N GLY A 16 -2.85 2.73 4.35
CA GLY A 16 -3.70 3.14 5.47
C GLY A 16 -5.08 2.48 5.44
N ASP A 17 -5.69 2.33 4.27
CA ASP A 17 -6.97 1.61 4.13
C ASP A 17 -6.83 0.13 4.51
N ILE A 18 -5.73 -0.51 4.09
CA ILE A 18 -5.40 -1.89 4.49
C ILE A 18 -5.12 -1.99 5.99
N ALA A 19 -4.45 -0.99 6.59
CA ALA A 19 -4.25 -0.93 8.03
C ALA A 19 -5.59 -0.95 8.78
N GLY A 20 -6.55 -0.13 8.34
CA GLY A 20 -7.89 -0.08 8.92
C GLY A 20 -8.61 -1.42 8.81
N GLN A 21 -8.62 -2.01 7.62
CA GLN A 21 -9.23 -3.33 7.39
C GLN A 21 -8.62 -4.42 8.26
N PHE A 22 -7.30 -4.39 8.49
CA PHE A 22 -6.64 -5.36 9.36
C PHE A 22 -7.07 -5.18 10.82
N ILE A 23 -7.13 -3.93 11.32
CA ILE A 23 -7.59 -3.64 12.69
C ILE A 23 -9.03 -4.15 12.89
N ASP A 24 -9.90 -3.91 11.92
CA ASP A 24 -11.28 -4.39 11.94
C ASP A 24 -11.36 -5.93 11.92
N ALA A 25 -10.50 -6.59 11.13
CA ALA A 25 -10.49 -8.05 11.02
C ALA A 25 -9.99 -8.76 12.29
N VAL A 26 -9.07 -8.15 13.04
CA VAL A 26 -8.57 -8.68 14.32
C VAL A 26 -9.57 -8.44 15.46
N ASP A 27 -10.56 -7.55 15.27
CA ASP A 27 -11.57 -7.16 16.27
C ASP A 27 -10.94 -6.71 17.60
N ARG A 28 -9.79 -6.05 17.52
CA ARG A 28 -9.06 -5.50 18.67
C ARG A 28 -8.50 -4.12 18.34
N THR A 29 -9.19 -3.08 18.78
CA THR A 29 -8.77 -1.70 18.56
C THR A 29 -7.65 -1.24 19.49
N ASP A 30 -7.46 -1.92 20.64
CA ASP A 30 -6.34 -1.64 21.54
C ASP A 30 -5.07 -2.38 21.09
N MET A 31 -4.32 -1.75 20.19
CA MET A 31 -3.07 -2.28 19.65
C MET A 31 -1.99 -2.53 20.71
N ALA A 32 -2.08 -1.91 21.89
CA ALA A 32 -1.13 -2.18 22.97
C ALA A 32 -1.28 -3.61 23.54
N THR A 33 -2.43 -4.24 23.34
CA THR A 33 -2.73 -5.61 23.79
C THR A 33 -2.46 -6.68 22.73
N TRP A 34 -2.10 -6.26 21.53
CA TRP A 34 -1.87 -7.17 20.41
C TRP A 34 -0.72 -8.12 20.71
N SER A 35 -0.90 -9.37 20.25
CA SER A 35 0.18 -10.33 20.31
C SER A 35 1.32 -9.91 19.36
N PRO A 36 2.54 -10.44 19.56
CA PRO A 36 3.63 -10.24 18.60
C PRO A 36 3.30 -10.75 17.18
N GLU A 37 2.35 -11.66 17.04
CA GLU A 37 1.88 -12.17 15.75
C GLU A 37 0.96 -11.18 15.05
N ASP A 38 -0.05 -10.65 15.77
CA ASP A 38 -0.96 -9.62 15.25
C ASP A 38 -0.18 -8.37 14.81
N TRP A 39 0.79 -7.94 15.62
CA TRP A 39 1.68 -6.82 15.29
C TRP A 39 2.49 -7.06 14.01
N ARG A 40 3.03 -8.26 13.84
CA ARG A 40 3.80 -8.61 12.66
C ARG A 40 2.92 -8.63 11.42
N GLY A 41 1.77 -9.29 11.50
CA GLY A 41 0.80 -9.36 10.39
C GLY A 41 0.34 -7.96 9.96
N PHE A 42 0.11 -7.06 10.91
CA PHE A 42 -0.24 -5.68 10.60
C PHE A 42 0.86 -4.91 9.86
N ILE A 43 2.11 -5.01 10.33
CA ILE A 43 3.24 -4.36 9.65
C ILE A 43 3.45 -4.97 8.26
N GLU A 44 3.35 -6.29 8.12
CA GLU A 44 3.45 -6.98 6.83
C GLU A 44 2.34 -6.53 5.87
N ALA A 45 1.10 -6.42 6.34
CA ALA A 45 -0.03 -5.96 5.53
C ALA A 45 0.17 -4.53 5.02
N ILE A 46 0.59 -3.60 5.89
CA ILE A 46 0.85 -2.19 5.52
C ILE A 46 2.00 -2.08 4.53
N CYS A 47 3.13 -2.75 4.81
CA CYS A 47 4.29 -2.69 3.94
C CYS A 47 4.00 -3.29 2.57
N SER A 48 3.28 -4.40 2.53
CA SER A 48 2.88 -5.07 1.28
C SER A 48 1.97 -4.16 0.47
N ALA A 49 0.90 -3.63 1.08
CA ALA A 49 -0.05 -2.74 0.41
C ALA A 49 0.61 -1.47 -0.14
N TYR A 50 1.59 -0.90 0.58
CA TYR A 50 2.35 0.24 0.10
C TYR A 50 3.16 -0.10 -1.16
N VAL A 51 3.89 -1.22 -1.14
CA VAL A 51 4.72 -1.65 -2.28
C VAL A 51 3.86 -2.05 -3.47
N ASP A 52 2.76 -2.76 -3.23
CA ASP A 52 1.80 -3.14 -4.26
C ASP A 52 1.23 -1.91 -4.97
N ALA A 53 0.81 -0.89 -4.20
CA ALA A 53 0.31 0.36 -4.77
C ALA A 53 1.36 1.08 -5.63
N LEU A 54 2.65 1.04 -5.27
CA LEU A 54 3.71 1.61 -6.10
C LEU A 54 3.91 0.81 -7.40
N ILE A 55 3.88 -0.52 -7.33
CA ILE A 55 4.01 -1.41 -8.49
C ILE A 55 2.85 -1.18 -9.47
N GLU A 56 1.62 -1.13 -8.96
CA GLU A 56 0.42 -0.88 -9.77
C GLU A 56 0.50 0.48 -10.49
N GLN A 57 0.90 1.54 -9.77
CA GLN A 57 1.12 2.86 -10.36
C GLN A 57 2.18 2.83 -11.47
N GLN A 58 3.31 2.15 -11.24
CA GLN A 58 4.37 2.03 -12.23
C GLN A 58 3.91 1.26 -13.48
N ILE A 59 3.15 0.18 -13.30
CA ILE A 59 2.56 -0.59 -14.41
C ILE A 59 1.61 0.31 -15.21
N ALA A 60 0.73 1.05 -14.55
CA ALA A 60 -0.22 1.95 -15.20
C ALA A 60 0.48 3.05 -16.03
N ILE A 61 1.55 3.63 -15.49
CA ILE A 61 2.38 4.62 -16.18
C ILE A 61 3.02 4.00 -17.43
N ASN A 62 3.62 2.81 -17.32
CA ASN A 62 4.26 2.15 -18.46
C ASN A 62 3.27 1.84 -19.58
N ILE A 63 2.07 1.38 -19.23
CA ILE A 63 0.97 1.14 -20.19
C ILE A 63 0.53 2.45 -20.86
N ALA A 64 0.46 3.55 -20.13
CA ALA A 64 0.11 4.85 -20.70
C ALA A 64 1.19 5.33 -21.68
N LEU A 65 2.47 5.18 -21.32
CA LEU A 65 3.60 5.56 -22.16
C LEU A 65 3.66 4.76 -23.46
N SER A 66 3.45 3.44 -23.43
CA SER A 66 3.47 2.61 -24.65
C SER A 66 2.38 3.03 -25.65
N LYS A 67 1.18 3.36 -25.16
CA LYS A 67 0.07 3.88 -25.98
C LYS A 67 0.40 5.22 -26.64
N VAL A 68 1.06 6.13 -25.92
CA VAL A 68 1.42 7.46 -26.45
C VAL A 68 2.56 7.36 -27.47
N GLN A 69 3.51 6.44 -27.27
CA GLN A 69 4.66 6.28 -28.16
C GLN A 69 4.36 5.45 -29.42
N GLY A 70 3.15 4.90 -29.57
CA GLY A 70 2.76 4.12 -30.74
C GLY A 70 3.50 2.78 -30.88
N VAL A 71 4.16 2.31 -29.82
CA VAL A 71 4.84 1.02 -29.78
C VAL A 71 3.82 -0.03 -29.29
N PRO A 72 3.60 -1.15 -30.01
CA PRO A 72 2.67 -2.18 -29.55
C PRO A 72 3.15 -2.74 -28.21
N GLY A 73 2.24 -2.74 -27.22
CA GLY A 73 2.49 -3.18 -25.85
C GLY A 73 2.63 -4.68 -25.69
#